data_AF-B9LSU6-F1
#
_entry.id   AF-B9LSU6-F1
#
_cell.length_a   1.000
_cell.length_b   1.000
_cell.length_c   1.000
_cell.angle_alpha   90.00
_cell.angle_beta   90.00
_cell.angle_gamma   90.00
#
_symmetry.space_group_name_H-M   'P 1'
#
loop_
_entity.id
_entity.type
_entity.pdbx_description
1 polymer ?
#
loop_
_entity_poly.entity_id
_entity_poly.type
_entity_poly.pdbx_seq_one_letter_code
_entity_poly.pdbx_strand_id
1 'polypeptide(L)'
;MDLRVQGDVPPDPFLGAADLFETEWSLDDPVHVKVREDPDERTWAGHYDGYHVLNVSKRAATSAMARELAVHELSHMARYEEGHASHVQSTEEALYLGLSGETVERRKLAHCYQIANHMKDIYADDITLSVAPADKLLGFLESTLAAAVADRPEVSRDGAPPVTAGADPEITAVNAAFALALVERHDIAGPNHRIYDLARAAGSDTDAVDVDAFKERFLALGPDPSESDYRKALVAAARAYAV
;
A
#
# COMPACT_ATOMS: atom_id res chain seq x y z
N MET A 1 -21.02 -4.06 -12.76
CA MET A 1 -19.91 -3.27 -13.36
C MET A 1 -19.43 -4.01 -14.61
N ASP A 2 -18.86 -3.31 -15.60
CA ASP A 2 -18.28 -3.96 -16.80
C ASP A 2 -16.79 -4.22 -16.56
N LEU A 3 -16.39 -5.49 -16.40
CA LEU A 3 -15.00 -5.89 -16.22
C LEU A 3 -14.53 -6.79 -17.37
N ARG A 4 -13.41 -6.41 -18.00
CA ARG A 4 -12.85 -7.12 -19.17
C ARG A 4 -11.41 -7.54 -18.90
N VAL A 5 -11.16 -8.85 -18.94
CA VAL A 5 -9.83 -9.43 -18.71
C VAL A 5 -9.08 -9.60 -20.03
N GLN A 6 -7.90 -8.99 -20.12
CA GLN A 6 -6.99 -9.07 -21.27
C GLN A 6 -5.68 -9.75 -20.85
N GLY A 7 -5.50 -11.00 -21.28
CA GLY A 7 -4.29 -11.78 -21.00
C GLY A 7 -4.55 -13.28 -21.02
N ASP A 8 -3.47 -14.07 -21.00
CA ASP A 8 -3.53 -15.54 -20.97
C ASP A 8 -3.51 -16.06 -19.52
N VAL A 9 -4.56 -15.73 -18.76
CA VAL A 9 -4.80 -16.22 -17.39
C VAL A 9 -6.29 -16.51 -17.18
N PRO A 10 -6.65 -17.38 -16.23
CA PRO A 10 -8.05 -17.58 -15.85
C PRO A 10 -8.70 -16.25 -15.41
N PRO A 11 -9.89 -15.89 -15.93
CA PRO A 11 -10.57 -14.67 -15.53
C PRO A 11 -11.24 -14.77 -14.15
N ASP A 12 -11.45 -15.99 -13.64
CA ASP A 12 -12.22 -16.28 -12.42
C ASP A 12 -11.83 -15.43 -11.19
N PRO A 13 -10.54 -15.16 -10.88
CA PRO A 13 -10.19 -14.32 -9.74
C PRO A 13 -10.70 -12.89 -9.88
N PHE A 14 -10.71 -12.33 -11.10
CA PHE A 14 -11.14 -10.97 -11.36
C PHE A 14 -12.66 -10.85 -11.41
N LEU A 15 -13.35 -11.85 -11.99
CA LEU A 15 -14.81 -11.92 -11.97
C LEU A 15 -15.32 -12.14 -10.54
N GLY A 16 -14.68 -13.02 -9.77
CA GLY A 16 -15.01 -13.21 -8.36
C GLY A 16 -14.68 -12.00 -7.48
N ALA A 17 -13.72 -11.16 -7.87
CA ALA A 17 -13.46 -9.87 -7.22
C ALA A 17 -14.58 -8.87 -7.52
N ALA A 18 -15.03 -8.81 -8.78
CA ALA A 18 -16.17 -8.00 -9.19
C ALA A 18 -17.43 -8.40 -8.42
N ASP A 19 -17.77 -9.69 -8.42
CA ASP A 19 -18.96 -10.20 -7.72
C ASP A 19 -18.95 -9.86 -6.23
N LEU A 20 -17.78 -9.91 -5.59
CA LEU A 20 -17.61 -9.58 -4.18
C LEU A 20 -17.69 -8.06 -3.94
N PHE A 21 -17.07 -7.27 -4.81
CA PHE A 21 -17.10 -5.82 -4.72
C PHE A 21 -18.53 -5.27 -4.90
N GLU A 22 -19.26 -5.84 -5.85
CA GLU A 22 -20.65 -5.47 -6.19
C GLU A 22 -21.69 -5.78 -5.11
N THR A 23 -21.31 -6.40 -4.00
CA THR A 23 -22.22 -6.54 -2.86
C THR A 23 -22.48 -5.23 -2.14
N GLU A 24 -21.52 -4.30 -2.18
CA GLU A 24 -21.61 -3.01 -1.47
C GLU A 24 -21.24 -1.81 -2.34
N TRP A 25 -20.45 -2.02 -3.41
CA TRP A 25 -19.83 -0.95 -4.20
C TRP A 25 -20.03 -1.18 -5.69
N SER A 26 -20.03 -0.13 -6.50
CA SER A 26 -20.07 -0.26 -7.96
C SER A 26 -19.14 0.76 -8.59
N LEU A 27 -18.64 0.43 -9.79
CA LEU A 27 -17.92 1.38 -10.64
C LEU A 27 -18.80 1.77 -11.82
N ASP A 28 -18.85 3.06 -12.10
CA ASP A 28 -19.56 3.63 -13.25
C ASP A 28 -18.79 3.33 -14.54
N ASP A 29 -17.47 3.51 -14.52
CA ASP A 29 -16.61 3.30 -15.68
C ASP A 29 -16.18 1.82 -15.81
N PRO A 30 -16.05 1.30 -17.05
CA PRO A 30 -15.62 -0.06 -17.28
C PRO A 30 -14.16 -0.29 -16.86
N VAL A 31 -13.86 -1.48 -16.35
CA VAL A 31 -12.52 -1.87 -15.90
C VAL A 31 -11.85 -2.79 -16.92
N HIS A 32 -10.68 -2.39 -17.40
CA HIS A 32 -9.83 -3.21 -18.26
C HIS A 32 -8.67 -3.82 -17.48
N VAL A 33 -8.75 -5.13 -17.21
CA VAL A 33 -7.65 -5.86 -16.56
C VAL A 33 -6.59 -6.19 -17.61
N LYS A 34 -5.35 -5.75 -17.39
CA LYS A 34 -4.19 -5.99 -18.27
C LYS A 34 -3.16 -6.83 -17.55
N VAL A 35 -2.98 -8.07 -18.03
CA VAL A 35 -1.99 -8.99 -17.47
C VAL A 35 -0.67 -8.85 -18.19
N ARG A 36 0.41 -8.63 -17.44
CA ARG A 36 1.78 -8.46 -17.96
C ARG A 36 2.61 -9.72 -17.73
N GLU A 37 3.44 -10.07 -18.70
CA GLU A 37 4.33 -11.24 -18.61
C GLU A 37 5.50 -11.03 -17.64
N ASP A 38 5.93 -9.78 -17.44
CA ASP A 38 6.97 -9.46 -16.46
C ASP A 38 6.47 -9.81 -15.03
N PRO A 39 7.11 -10.75 -14.33
CA PRO A 39 6.69 -11.16 -13.00
C PRO A 39 6.89 -10.07 -11.93
N ASP A 40 7.76 -9.09 -12.20
CA ASP A 40 8.10 -8.00 -11.29
C ASP A 40 7.27 -6.75 -11.57
N GLU A 41 6.39 -6.79 -12.58
CA GLU A 41 5.42 -5.73 -12.84
C GLU A 41 4.51 -5.55 -11.61
N ARG A 42 4.40 -4.30 -11.15
CA ARG A 42 3.55 -3.95 -10.01
C ARG A 42 2.07 -4.05 -10.38
N THR A 43 1.26 -4.43 -9.39
CA THR A 43 -0.20 -4.28 -9.48
C THR A 43 -0.57 -2.83 -9.18
N TRP A 44 -1.42 -2.23 -10.01
CA TRP A 44 -1.90 -0.85 -9.83
C TRP A 44 -3.18 -0.55 -10.63
N ALA A 45 -3.97 0.39 -10.12
CA ALA A 45 -5.11 1.00 -10.80
C ALA A 45 -4.72 2.30 -11.53
N GLY A 46 -5.23 2.47 -12.75
CA GLY A 46 -5.11 3.71 -13.52
C GLY A 46 -6.45 4.18 -14.04
N HIS A 47 -6.61 5.49 -14.13
CA HIS A 47 -7.88 6.13 -14.45
C HIS A 47 -7.73 6.92 -15.76
N TYR A 48 -8.66 6.70 -16.69
CA TYR A 48 -8.72 7.37 -17.98
C TYR A 48 -10.14 7.89 -18.23
N ASP A 49 -10.31 8.75 -19.23
CA ASP A 49 -11.62 9.25 -19.62
C ASP A 49 -12.50 8.08 -20.13
N GLY A 50 -13.50 7.69 -19.33
CA GLY A 50 -14.49 6.66 -19.63
C GLY A 50 -14.04 5.20 -19.44
N TYR A 51 -12.94 4.95 -18.73
CA TYR A 51 -12.54 3.59 -18.29
C TYR A 51 -11.41 3.59 -17.25
N HIS A 52 -11.35 2.52 -16.46
CA HIS A 52 -10.22 2.20 -15.59
C HIS A 52 -9.34 1.08 -16.15
N VAL A 53 -8.11 1.01 -15.67
CA VAL A 53 -7.18 -0.09 -15.93
C VAL A 53 -6.72 -0.70 -14.63
N LEU A 54 -6.84 -2.03 -14.51
CA LEU A 54 -6.15 -2.82 -13.50
C LEU A 54 -4.96 -3.49 -14.17
N ASN A 55 -3.74 -3.02 -13.90
CA ASN A 55 -2.53 -3.67 -14.39
C ASN A 55 -2.03 -4.66 -13.34
N VAL A 56 -1.64 -5.87 -13.77
CA VAL A 56 -1.22 -6.94 -12.85
C VAL A 56 -0.20 -7.84 -13.54
N SER A 57 0.83 -8.30 -12.81
CA SER A 57 1.75 -9.30 -13.34
C SER A 57 1.07 -10.67 -13.46
N LYS A 58 1.53 -11.51 -14.38
CA LYS A 58 1.07 -12.90 -14.51
C LYS A 58 1.26 -13.69 -13.22
N ARG A 59 2.34 -13.40 -12.49
CA ARG A 59 2.61 -13.98 -11.16
C ARG A 59 1.54 -13.61 -10.15
N ALA A 60 1.18 -12.33 -10.06
CA ALA A 60 0.13 -11.87 -9.13
C ALA A 60 -1.25 -12.38 -9.55
N ALA A 61 -1.57 -12.33 -10.86
CA ALA A 61 -2.84 -12.76 -11.44
C ALA A 61 -3.14 -14.26 -11.24
N THR A 62 -2.10 -15.09 -11.06
CA THR A 62 -2.23 -16.54 -10.84
C THR A 62 -2.00 -16.94 -9.38
N SER A 63 -1.80 -15.97 -8.49
CA SER A 63 -1.55 -16.23 -7.06
C SER A 63 -2.83 -16.51 -6.27
N ALA A 64 -2.68 -17.09 -5.08
CA ALA A 64 -3.80 -17.26 -4.14
C ALA A 64 -4.40 -15.92 -3.63
N MET A 65 -3.70 -14.82 -3.85
CA MET A 65 -4.10 -13.44 -3.52
C MET A 65 -4.75 -12.70 -4.69
N ALA A 66 -4.83 -13.29 -5.90
CA ALA A 66 -5.24 -12.58 -7.11
C ALA A 66 -6.60 -11.87 -6.96
N ARG A 67 -7.57 -12.53 -6.32
CA ARG A 67 -8.90 -11.94 -6.07
C ARG A 67 -8.81 -10.80 -5.07
N GLU A 68 -8.10 -10.99 -3.97
CA GLU A 68 -7.96 -9.99 -2.90
C GLU A 68 -7.23 -8.74 -3.40
N LEU A 69 -6.17 -8.92 -4.20
CA LEU A 69 -5.49 -7.82 -4.89
C LEU A 69 -6.43 -7.12 -5.87
N ALA A 70 -7.25 -7.86 -6.60
CA ALA A 70 -8.20 -7.24 -7.53
C ALA A 70 -9.26 -6.40 -6.81
N VAL A 71 -9.80 -6.86 -5.67
CA VAL A 71 -10.73 -6.06 -4.85
C VAL A 71 -10.06 -4.78 -4.34
N HIS A 72 -8.79 -4.85 -3.93
CA HIS A 72 -8.01 -3.68 -3.53
C HIS A 72 -7.89 -2.64 -4.66
N GLU A 73 -7.54 -3.07 -5.87
CA GLU A 73 -7.44 -2.15 -7.01
C GLU A 73 -8.80 -1.57 -7.44
N LEU A 74 -9.89 -2.34 -7.35
CA LEU A 74 -11.24 -1.83 -7.58
C LEU A 74 -11.62 -0.77 -6.52
N SER A 75 -11.14 -0.94 -5.29
CA SER A 75 -11.36 0.01 -4.21
C SER A 75 -10.66 1.35 -4.47
N HIS A 76 -9.45 1.34 -5.05
CA HIS A 76 -8.81 2.57 -5.56
C HIS A 76 -9.66 3.27 -6.62
N MET A 77 -10.27 2.52 -7.54
CA MET A 77 -11.14 3.06 -8.59
C MET A 77 -12.40 3.69 -8.00
N ALA A 78 -13.03 3.05 -7.01
CA ALA A 78 -14.20 3.62 -6.35
C ALA A 78 -13.85 4.93 -5.63
N ARG A 79 -12.75 4.97 -4.86
CA ARG A 79 -12.31 6.22 -4.24
C ARG A 79 -12.02 7.33 -5.25
N TYR A 80 -11.51 6.96 -6.43
CA TYR A 80 -11.31 7.91 -7.51
C TYR A 80 -12.65 8.44 -8.07
N GLU A 81 -13.62 7.56 -8.36
CA GLU A 81 -14.95 7.95 -8.86
C GLU A 81 -15.74 8.79 -7.86
N GLU A 82 -15.61 8.52 -6.55
CA GLU A 82 -16.17 9.34 -5.48
C GLU A 82 -15.57 10.75 -5.41
N GLY A 83 -14.43 10.99 -6.07
CA GLY A 83 -13.65 12.22 -5.90
C GLY A 83 -13.00 12.30 -4.52
N HIS A 84 -12.76 11.17 -3.86
CA HIS A 84 -12.23 11.13 -2.51
C HIS A 84 -10.83 11.76 -2.47
N ALA A 85 -10.58 12.65 -1.50
CA ALA A 85 -9.37 13.49 -1.46
C ALA A 85 -8.07 12.69 -1.55
N SER A 86 -8.02 11.48 -0.98
CA SER A 86 -6.84 10.62 -1.07
C SER A 86 -6.47 10.18 -2.49
N HIS A 87 -7.44 10.12 -3.40
CA HIS A 87 -7.25 9.62 -4.77
C HIS A 87 -7.25 10.70 -5.84
N VAL A 88 -7.73 11.92 -5.52
CA VAL A 88 -7.68 13.08 -6.43
C VAL A 88 -6.59 14.10 -6.09
N GLN A 89 -6.13 14.17 -4.82
CA GLN A 89 -5.06 15.10 -4.43
C GLN A 89 -3.71 14.68 -5.05
N SER A 90 -3.02 15.65 -5.65
CA SER A 90 -1.67 15.45 -6.18
C SER A 90 -0.66 15.13 -5.08
N THR A 91 -0.09 13.92 -5.15
CA THR A 91 1.04 13.51 -4.30
C THR A 91 2.26 14.39 -4.56
N GLU A 92 2.55 14.69 -5.83
CA GLU A 92 3.71 15.50 -6.23
C GLU A 92 3.63 16.93 -5.65
N GLU A 93 2.44 17.56 -5.72
CA GLU A 93 2.22 18.87 -5.10
C GLU A 93 2.52 18.84 -3.59
N ALA A 94 1.97 17.84 -2.90
CA ALA A 94 2.14 17.72 -1.46
C ALA A 94 3.62 17.45 -1.06
N LEU A 95 4.33 16.62 -1.83
CA LEU A 95 5.76 16.38 -1.63
C LEU A 95 6.60 17.64 -1.89
N TYR A 96 6.30 18.39 -2.96
CA TYR A 96 6.98 19.66 -3.22
C TYR A 96 6.74 20.67 -2.11
N LEU A 97 5.51 20.82 -1.63
CA LEU A 97 5.20 21.71 -0.51
C LEU A 97 5.93 21.27 0.77
N GLY A 98 5.92 19.97 1.07
CA GLY A 98 6.49 19.44 2.30
C GLY A 98 8.02 19.51 2.35
N LEU A 99 8.69 19.31 1.21
CA LEU A 99 10.15 19.20 1.12
C LEU A 99 10.82 20.44 0.51
N SER A 100 10.05 21.51 0.26
CA SER A 100 10.59 22.77 -0.24
C SER A 100 11.65 23.35 0.70
N GLY A 101 12.82 23.64 0.15
CA GLY A 101 13.95 24.22 0.89
C GLY A 101 14.86 23.19 1.59
N GLU A 102 14.48 21.90 1.56
CA GLU A 102 15.24 20.82 2.18
C GLU A 102 16.17 20.15 1.16
N THR A 103 17.31 19.62 1.62
CA THR A 103 18.16 18.73 0.81
C THR A 103 17.84 17.29 1.15
N VAL A 104 17.11 16.61 0.27
CA VAL A 104 16.61 15.24 0.52
C VAL A 104 17.37 14.22 -0.33
N GLU A 105 17.81 13.14 0.30
CA GLU A 105 18.41 12.02 -0.42
C GLU A 105 17.43 11.41 -1.43
N ARG A 106 17.90 11.08 -2.63
CA ARG A 106 17.06 10.51 -3.69
C ARG A 106 16.29 9.26 -3.24
N ARG A 107 16.90 8.40 -2.40
CA ARG A 107 16.23 7.21 -1.84
C ARG A 107 15.05 7.60 -0.94
N LYS A 108 15.22 8.62 -0.09
CA LYS A 108 14.17 9.10 0.81
C LYS A 108 13.01 9.72 0.04
N LEU A 109 13.29 10.41 -1.05
CA LEU A 109 12.23 10.91 -1.94
C LEU A 109 11.39 9.76 -2.52
N ALA A 110 12.02 8.67 -2.96
CA ALA A 110 11.29 7.49 -3.44
C ALA A 110 10.43 6.87 -2.33
N HIS A 111 10.94 6.78 -1.11
CA HIS A 111 10.20 6.32 0.05
C HIS A 111 9.03 7.25 0.43
N CYS A 112 9.15 8.56 0.24
CA CYS A 112 8.02 9.49 0.43
C CYS A 112 6.87 9.21 -0.54
N TYR A 113 7.15 8.82 -1.80
CA TYR A 113 6.10 8.37 -2.71
C TYR A 113 5.47 7.04 -2.25
N GLN A 114 6.26 6.13 -1.69
CA GLN A 114 5.75 4.89 -1.11
C GLN A 114 4.86 5.15 0.12
N ILE A 115 5.27 6.04 1.02
CA ILE A 115 4.44 6.49 2.15
C ILE A 115 3.13 7.11 1.67
N ALA A 116 3.18 7.95 0.63
CA ALA A 116 1.98 8.53 0.06
C ALA A 116 1.04 7.47 -0.55
N ASN A 117 1.58 6.37 -1.11
CA ASN A 117 0.77 5.24 -1.54
C ASN A 117 0.16 4.52 -0.34
N HIS A 118 0.91 4.20 0.72
CA HIS A 118 0.34 3.62 1.96
C HIS A 118 -0.83 4.44 2.51
N MET A 119 -0.73 5.77 2.45
CA MET A 119 -1.83 6.64 2.85
C MET A 119 -3.06 6.50 1.96
N LYS A 120 -2.92 6.26 0.65
CA LYS A 120 -4.03 5.95 -0.27
C LYS A 120 -4.59 4.56 0.01
N ASP A 121 -3.70 3.60 0.21
CA ASP A 121 -4.02 2.20 0.42
C ASP A 121 -4.88 2.03 1.68
N ILE A 122 -4.67 2.81 2.75
CA ILE A 122 -5.58 2.83 3.92
C ILE A 122 -7.04 3.08 3.52
N TYR A 123 -7.29 4.04 2.62
CA TYR A 123 -8.64 4.37 2.18
C TYR A 123 -9.23 3.35 1.20
N ALA A 124 -8.39 2.65 0.43
CA ALA A 124 -8.81 1.56 -0.45
C ALA A 124 -9.05 0.27 0.37
N ASP A 125 -8.25 0.01 1.38
CA ASP A 125 -8.40 -1.13 2.29
C ASP A 125 -9.62 -0.98 3.19
N ASP A 126 -10.06 0.25 3.52
CA ASP A 126 -11.35 0.50 4.16
C ASP A 126 -12.52 -0.15 3.38
N ILE A 127 -12.50 -0.05 2.05
CA ILE A 127 -13.49 -0.67 1.17
C ILE A 127 -13.21 -2.17 1.02
N THR A 128 -11.95 -2.53 0.77
CA THR A 128 -11.56 -3.94 0.58
C THR A 128 -11.97 -4.79 1.76
N LEU A 129 -11.76 -4.31 2.99
CA LEU A 129 -12.09 -5.01 4.23
C LEU A 129 -13.57 -4.91 4.61
N SER A 130 -14.36 -4.05 3.94
CA SER A 130 -15.83 -4.07 4.09
C SER A 130 -16.45 -5.26 3.35
N VAL A 131 -15.87 -5.67 2.21
CA VAL A 131 -16.40 -6.74 1.36
C VAL A 131 -15.62 -8.06 1.43
N ALA A 132 -14.32 -8.04 1.72
CA ALA A 132 -13.46 -9.22 1.67
C ALA A 132 -12.98 -9.69 3.07
N PRO A 133 -12.83 -11.01 3.28
CA PRO A 133 -12.28 -11.53 4.53
C PRO A 133 -10.84 -11.06 4.77
N ALA A 134 -10.56 -10.64 6.01
CA ALA A 134 -9.27 -10.07 6.39
C ALA A 134 -8.13 -11.10 6.54
N ASP A 135 -8.43 -12.40 6.70
CA ASP A 135 -7.43 -13.45 7.00
C ASP A 135 -6.28 -13.51 5.98
N LYS A 136 -6.62 -13.37 4.69
CA LYS A 136 -5.64 -13.41 3.60
C LYS A 136 -4.76 -12.17 3.57
N LEU A 137 -5.33 -10.99 3.86
CA LEU A 137 -4.56 -9.75 3.97
C LEU A 137 -3.58 -9.85 5.15
N LEU A 138 -4.05 -10.33 6.31
CA LEU A 138 -3.19 -10.52 7.48
C LEU A 138 -2.02 -11.45 7.19
N GLY A 139 -2.28 -12.61 6.57
CA GLY A 139 -1.24 -13.55 6.18
C GLY A 139 -0.26 -12.95 5.15
N PHE A 140 -0.75 -12.15 4.21
CA PHE A 140 0.09 -11.43 3.25
C PHE A 140 1.01 -10.41 3.93
N LEU A 141 0.47 -9.59 4.83
CA LEU A 141 1.23 -8.59 5.61
C LEU A 141 2.31 -9.28 6.46
N GLU A 142 1.95 -10.35 7.18
CA GLU A 142 2.91 -11.16 7.95
C GLU A 142 4.03 -11.70 7.07
N SER A 143 3.70 -12.30 5.94
CA SER A 143 4.68 -12.94 5.06
C SER A 143 5.66 -11.91 4.46
N THR A 144 5.13 -10.76 4.04
CA THR A 144 5.91 -9.68 3.45
C THR A 144 6.83 -9.04 4.48
N LEU A 145 6.31 -8.75 5.68
CA LEU A 145 7.12 -8.16 6.74
C LEU A 145 8.18 -9.13 7.26
N ALA A 146 7.84 -10.41 7.43
CA ALA A 146 8.81 -11.43 7.82
C ALA A 146 9.94 -11.59 6.79
N ALA A 147 9.61 -11.53 5.49
CA ALA A 147 10.60 -11.58 4.43
C ALA A 147 11.52 -10.34 4.46
N ALA A 148 10.96 -9.14 4.63
CA ALA A 148 11.74 -7.91 4.70
C ALA A 148 12.69 -7.88 5.91
N VAL A 149 12.21 -8.32 7.09
CA VAL A 149 13.05 -8.44 8.30
C VAL A 149 14.16 -9.50 8.12
N ALA A 150 13.86 -10.60 7.41
CA ALA A 150 14.86 -11.63 7.13
C ALA A 150 15.93 -11.19 6.10
N ASP A 151 15.56 -10.34 5.15
CA ASP A 151 16.42 -9.81 4.09
C ASP A 151 17.18 -8.53 4.49
N ARG A 152 17.24 -8.21 5.79
CA ARG A 152 17.96 -7.03 6.27
C ARG A 152 19.46 -7.10 5.93
N PRO A 153 20.12 -5.98 5.62
CA PRO A 153 21.55 -5.95 5.40
C PRO A 153 22.31 -6.47 6.63
N GLU A 154 23.24 -7.41 6.45
CA GLU A 154 24.11 -7.80 7.55
C GLU A 154 25.04 -6.64 7.93
N VAL A 155 25.05 -6.27 9.21
CA VAL A 155 26.01 -5.29 9.74
C VAL A 155 27.40 -5.89 9.62
N SER A 156 28.20 -5.35 8.70
CA SER A 156 29.55 -5.82 8.46
C SER A 156 30.40 -5.68 9.72
N ARG A 157 30.78 -6.81 10.33
CA ARG A 157 31.65 -6.85 11.50
C ARG A 157 33.09 -6.42 11.18
N ASP A 158 33.47 -6.42 9.90
CA ASP A 158 34.85 -6.17 9.43
C ASP A 158 34.97 -4.97 8.48
N GLY A 159 33.93 -4.12 8.36
CA GLY A 159 33.97 -2.92 7.52
C GLY A 159 33.90 -3.16 6.00
N ALA A 160 33.64 -4.40 5.56
CA ALA A 160 33.35 -4.72 4.17
C ALA A 160 31.91 -4.30 3.81
N PRO A 161 31.66 -3.63 2.67
CA PRO A 161 30.30 -3.30 2.25
C PRO A 161 29.46 -4.59 2.03
N PRO A 162 28.15 -4.58 2.34
CA PRO A 162 27.27 -5.72 2.14
C PRO A 162 27.29 -6.23 0.69
N VAL A 163 27.21 -7.56 0.52
CA VAL A 163 27.29 -8.23 -0.80
C VAL A 163 25.98 -8.11 -1.60
N THR A 164 24.85 -7.87 -0.93
CA THR A 164 23.55 -7.54 -1.54
C THR A 164 22.96 -6.31 -0.86
N ALA A 165 22.25 -5.47 -1.62
CA ALA A 165 21.39 -4.44 -1.04
C ALA A 165 20.14 -5.15 -0.51
N GLY A 166 20.19 -5.58 0.75
CA GLY A 166 19.02 -6.10 1.47
C GLY A 166 17.93 -5.03 1.62
N ALA A 167 16.80 -5.40 2.20
CA ALA A 167 15.68 -4.48 2.44
C ALA A 167 16.13 -3.23 3.21
N ASP A 168 15.74 -2.03 2.74
CA ASP A 168 16.10 -0.79 3.44
C ASP A 168 15.36 -0.75 4.81
N PRO A 169 16.09 -0.68 5.94
CA PRO A 169 15.46 -0.73 7.26
C PRO A 169 14.49 0.43 7.54
N GLU A 170 14.74 1.63 7.00
CA GLU A 170 13.89 2.80 7.24
C GLU A 170 12.49 2.60 6.64
N ILE A 171 12.41 2.19 5.37
CA ILE A 171 11.11 1.96 4.72
C ILE A 171 10.43 0.67 5.23
N THR A 172 11.21 -0.31 5.69
CA THR A 172 10.68 -1.53 6.32
C THR A 172 9.97 -1.21 7.64
N ALA A 173 10.52 -0.31 8.46
CA ALA A 173 9.86 0.19 9.67
C ALA A 173 8.54 0.92 9.36
N VAL A 174 8.50 1.74 8.29
CA VAL A 174 7.25 2.38 7.84
C VAL A 174 6.23 1.35 7.34
N ASN A 175 6.65 0.34 6.57
CA ASN A 175 5.76 -0.74 6.11
C ASN A 175 5.17 -1.52 7.29
N ALA A 176 5.95 -1.73 8.35
CA ALA A 176 5.47 -2.33 9.59
C ALA A 176 4.41 -1.45 10.26
N ALA A 177 4.66 -0.14 10.36
CA ALA A 177 3.70 0.82 10.90
C ALA A 177 2.39 0.83 10.12
N PHE A 178 2.44 0.80 8.79
CA PHE A 178 1.28 0.67 7.91
C PHE A 178 0.51 -0.63 8.17
N ALA A 179 1.20 -1.77 8.23
CA ALA A 179 0.57 -3.06 8.51
C ALA A 179 -0.13 -3.08 9.87
N LEU A 180 0.50 -2.54 10.92
CA LEU A 180 -0.13 -2.42 12.25
C LEU A 180 -1.34 -1.48 12.23
N ALA A 181 -1.26 -0.37 11.51
CA ALA A 181 -2.37 0.56 11.40
C ALA A 181 -3.60 -0.09 10.74
N LEU A 182 -3.43 -0.87 9.67
CA LEU A 182 -4.53 -1.65 9.07
C LEU A 182 -5.11 -2.67 10.05
N VAL A 183 -4.26 -3.42 10.76
CA VAL A 183 -4.70 -4.41 11.74
C VAL A 183 -5.52 -3.78 12.86
N GLU A 184 -5.04 -2.67 13.44
CA GLU A 184 -5.72 -1.98 14.54
C GLU A 184 -6.98 -1.25 14.08
N ARG A 185 -6.95 -0.62 12.90
CA ARG A 185 -8.09 0.12 12.34
C ARG A 185 -9.29 -0.77 12.06
N HIS A 186 -9.06 -2.02 11.65
CA HIS A 186 -10.10 -2.97 11.25
C HIS A 186 -10.30 -4.12 12.23
N ASP A 187 -9.70 -4.06 13.43
CA ASP A 187 -9.77 -5.10 14.46
C ASP A 187 -9.45 -6.51 13.92
N ILE A 188 -8.44 -6.60 13.03
CA ILE A 188 -8.13 -7.83 12.28
C ILE A 188 -7.48 -8.88 13.19
N ALA A 189 -6.65 -8.45 14.14
CA ALA A 189 -5.91 -9.32 15.02
C ALA A 189 -5.73 -8.72 16.41
N GLY A 190 -5.74 -9.58 17.43
CA GLY A 190 -5.54 -9.18 18.82
C GLY A 190 -4.09 -8.81 19.16
N PRO A 191 -3.85 -8.19 20.33
CA PRO A 191 -2.56 -7.61 20.71
C PRO A 191 -1.40 -8.61 20.89
N ASN A 192 -1.70 -9.91 20.99
CA ASN A 192 -0.71 -10.97 21.12
C ASN A 192 -0.33 -11.61 19.78
N HIS A 193 -0.79 -11.02 18.67
CA HIS A 193 -0.54 -11.56 17.34
C HIS A 193 0.92 -11.35 16.91
N ARG A 194 1.48 -12.31 16.16
CA ARG A 194 2.89 -12.30 15.74
C ARG A 194 3.28 -11.06 14.92
N ILE A 195 2.33 -10.44 14.23
CA ILE A 195 2.60 -9.23 13.43
C ILE A 195 3.20 -8.09 14.27
N TYR A 196 2.83 -7.99 15.55
CA TYR A 196 3.42 -7.02 16.48
C TYR A 196 4.88 -7.32 16.80
N ASP A 197 5.27 -8.60 16.87
CA ASP A 197 6.67 -8.99 17.06
C ASP A 197 7.51 -8.72 15.81
N LEU A 198 6.94 -8.96 14.62
CA LEU A 198 7.59 -8.62 13.34
C LEU A 198 7.78 -7.10 13.20
N ALA A 199 6.79 -6.30 13.59
CA ALA A 199 6.89 -4.85 13.57
C ALA A 199 7.93 -4.32 14.55
N ARG A 200 8.02 -4.91 15.76
CA ARG A 200 9.07 -4.59 16.72
C ARG A 200 10.46 -4.92 16.16
N ALA A 201 10.60 -6.04 15.46
CA ALA A 201 11.85 -6.42 14.82
C ALA A 201 12.26 -5.41 13.73
N ALA A 202 11.32 -5.03 12.85
CA ALA A 202 11.55 -4.02 11.82
C ALA A 202 11.97 -2.65 12.40
N GLY A 203 11.29 -2.21 13.47
CA GLY A 203 11.66 -0.97 14.16
C GLY A 203 13.01 -1.03 14.89
N SER A 204 13.48 -2.22 15.27
CA SER A 204 14.79 -2.38 15.91
C SER A 204 15.97 -2.32 14.92
N ASP A 205 15.70 -2.41 13.61
CA ASP A 205 16.73 -2.36 12.57
C ASP A 205 17.08 -0.92 12.14
N THR A 206 16.41 0.11 12.69
CA THR A 206 16.67 1.53 12.41
C THR A 206 16.34 2.45 13.58
N ASP A 207 17.19 3.45 13.84
CA ASP A 207 16.90 4.52 14.81
C ASP A 207 16.25 5.76 14.14
N ALA A 208 16.14 5.76 12.80
CA ALA A 208 15.68 6.93 12.04
C ALA A 208 14.15 7.01 11.90
N VAL A 209 13.44 5.91 12.17
CA VAL A 209 11.98 5.82 12.01
C VAL A 209 11.36 5.23 13.27
N ASP A 210 10.46 5.99 13.89
CA ASP A 210 9.62 5.52 14.98
C ASP A 210 8.37 4.84 14.41
N VAL A 211 8.28 3.52 14.56
CA VAL A 211 7.17 2.68 14.07
C VAL A 211 5.85 3.09 14.70
N ASP A 212 5.82 3.35 16.01
CA ASP A 212 4.59 3.71 16.71
C ASP A 212 4.11 5.10 16.27
N ALA A 213 5.02 6.06 16.11
CA ALA A 213 4.67 7.38 15.61
C ALA A 213 4.11 7.34 14.18
N PHE A 214 4.65 6.50 13.28
CA PHE A 214 4.09 6.32 11.94
C PHE A 214 2.75 5.58 11.97
N LYS A 215 2.59 4.59 12.85
CA LYS A 215 1.31 3.88 13.02
C LYS A 215 0.22 4.84 13.46
N GLU A 216 0.50 5.70 14.44
CA GLU A 216 -0.44 6.74 14.90
C GLU A 216 -0.80 7.72 13.78
N ARG A 217 0.14 8.11 12.91
CA ARG A 217 -0.14 8.95 11.74
C ARG A 217 -1.12 8.28 10.77
N PHE A 218 -0.93 6.99 10.51
CA PHE A 218 -1.82 6.21 9.66
C PHE A 218 -3.20 6.02 10.29
N LEU A 219 -3.28 5.75 11.60
CA LEU A 219 -4.54 5.64 12.33
C LEU A 219 -5.31 6.97 12.40
N ALA A 220 -4.60 8.10 12.41
CA ALA A 220 -5.19 9.44 12.44
C ALA A 220 -5.85 9.85 11.10
N LEU A 221 -5.71 9.04 10.04
CA LEU A 221 -6.40 9.26 8.77
C LEU A 221 -7.90 8.98 8.95
N GLY A 222 -8.67 10.05 9.19
CA GLY A 222 -10.13 10.00 9.28
C GLY A 222 -10.76 9.52 7.96
N PRO A 223 -12.00 9.00 8.00
CA PRO A 223 -12.60 8.25 6.88
C PRO A 223 -12.97 9.10 5.65
N ASP A 224 -13.15 10.41 5.80
CA ASP A 224 -13.53 11.33 4.73
C ASP A 224 -12.82 12.69 4.93
N PRO A 225 -11.52 12.79 4.62
CA PRO A 225 -10.76 14.03 4.78
C PRO A 225 -11.09 15.02 3.65
N SER A 226 -11.07 16.31 3.97
CA SER A 226 -10.99 17.33 2.91
C SER A 226 -9.65 17.24 2.17
N GLU A 227 -9.58 17.76 0.93
CA GLU A 227 -8.31 17.89 0.18
C GLU A 227 -7.22 18.58 1.01
N SER A 228 -7.61 19.64 1.74
CA SER A 228 -6.70 20.39 2.59
C SER A 228 -6.16 19.56 3.75
N ASP A 229 -7.01 18.77 4.39
CA ASP A 229 -6.61 17.93 5.53
C ASP A 229 -5.75 16.74 5.08
N TYR A 230 -6.11 16.10 3.97
CA TYR A 230 -5.31 15.04 3.38
C TYR A 230 -3.93 15.55 2.93
N ARG A 231 -3.87 16.70 2.24
CA ARG A 231 -2.60 17.32 1.82
C ARG A 231 -1.72 17.66 3.03
N LYS A 232 -2.29 18.20 4.11
CA LYS A 232 -1.54 18.48 5.35
C LYS A 232 -1.00 17.19 5.97
N ALA A 233 -1.78 16.12 6.00
CA ALA A 233 -1.34 14.83 6.50
C ALA A 233 -0.17 14.28 5.67
N LEU A 234 -0.25 14.36 4.34
CA LEU A 234 0.80 13.89 3.43
C LEU A 234 2.09 14.71 3.60
N VAL A 235 1.97 16.04 3.67
CA VAL A 235 3.10 16.94 3.97
C VAL A 235 3.75 16.57 5.31
N ALA A 236 2.94 16.34 6.35
CA ALA A 236 3.45 16.00 7.67
C ALA A 236 4.17 14.65 7.70
N ALA A 237 3.63 13.63 6.99
CA ALA A 237 4.26 12.32 6.88
C ALA A 237 5.58 12.37 6.08
N ALA A 238 5.60 13.09 4.96
CA ALA A 238 6.80 13.26 4.14
C ALA A 238 7.91 13.97 4.92
N ARG A 239 7.59 15.06 5.66
CA ARG A 239 8.56 15.75 6.51
C ARG A 239 9.07 14.86 7.63
N ALA A 240 8.18 14.15 8.33
CA ALA A 240 8.57 13.25 9.41
C ALA A 240 9.52 12.12 8.98
N TYR A 241 9.49 11.74 7.70
CA TYR A 241 10.37 10.73 7.15
C TYR A 241 11.71 11.29 6.61
N ALA A 242 11.62 12.42 5.89
CA ALA A 242 12.72 12.92 5.09
C ALA A 242 13.58 14.00 5.77
N VAL A 243 13.07 14.66 6.81
CA VAL A 243 13.70 15.80 7.50
C VAL A 243 13.96 15.44 8.95
#